data_AF-A0AAW5ZXQ3-F1
#
_entry.id   AF-A0AAW5ZXQ3-F1
#
_cell.length_a   1.000
_cell.length_b   1.000
_cell.length_c   1.000
_cell.angle_alpha   90.00
_cell.angle_beta   90.00
_cell.angle_gamma   90.00
#
_symmetry.space_group_name_H-M   'P 1'
#
loop_
_entity.id
_entity.type
_entity.pdbx_description
1 polymer ?
#
loop_
_entity_poly.entity_id
_entity_poly.type
_entity_poly.pdbx_seq_one_letter_code
_entity_poly.pdbx_strand_id
1 'polypeptide(L)'
;FVCWRGAAENDWMRLPVGALKGIVPPSALPDPEAPGPFSFGDRERVARILTAAGFTEIAISPFDAAVPFGEGETRDAAIDDAVKMTLEVGPLSRVLADQPDDIR
;
A
#
# COMPACT_ATOMS: atom_id res chain seq x y z
N PHE A 1 -11.95 9.45 10.68
CA PHE A 1 -11.43 8.18 10.12
C PHE A 1 -10.01 8.43 9.62
N VAL A 2 -9.22 7.38 9.40
CA VAL A 2 -7.92 7.47 8.70
C VAL A 2 -7.93 6.54 7.50
N CYS A 3 -7.20 6.91 6.45
CA CYS A 3 -7.01 6.08 5.27
C CYS A 3 -5.58 6.28 4.76
N TRP A 4 -5.09 5.36 3.93
CA TRP A 4 -3.78 5.53 3.33
C TRP A 4 -3.78 6.71 2.38
N ARG A 5 -2.73 7.54 2.46
CA ARG A 5 -2.36 8.49 1.40
C ARG A 5 -1.89 7.73 0.15
N GLY A 6 -1.58 8.46 -0.93
CA GLY A 6 -1.17 7.85 -2.20
C GLY A 6 -0.07 6.80 -2.04
N ALA A 7 -0.12 5.74 -2.86
CA ALA A 7 0.84 4.63 -2.81
C ALA A 7 2.32 5.07 -2.88
N ALA A 8 2.60 6.19 -3.55
CA ALA A 8 3.94 6.76 -3.63
C ALA A 8 4.45 7.36 -2.31
N GLU A 9 3.54 7.73 -1.40
CA GLU A 9 3.83 8.26 -0.06
C GLU A 9 3.85 7.17 1.01
N ASN A 10 3.48 5.92 0.67
CA ASN A 10 3.40 4.81 1.61
C ASN A 10 4.53 3.81 1.38
N ASP A 11 5.51 3.81 2.28
CA ASP A 11 6.65 2.90 2.21
C ASP A 11 6.26 1.43 2.25
N TRP A 12 5.18 1.06 2.95
CA TRP A 12 4.60 -0.29 2.95
C TRP A 12 4.31 -0.81 1.54
N MET A 13 3.94 0.09 0.62
CA MET A 13 3.72 -0.23 -0.79
C MET A 13 4.99 -0.03 -1.63
N ARG A 14 5.68 1.10 -1.44
CA ARG A 14 6.79 1.53 -2.28
C ARG A 14 8.01 0.61 -2.16
N LEU A 15 8.38 0.19 -0.95
CA LEU A 15 9.61 -0.58 -0.73
C LEU A 15 9.52 -1.99 -1.30
N PRO A 16 8.47 -2.80 -1.02
CA PRO A 16 8.36 -4.13 -1.60
C PRO A 16 8.27 -4.14 -3.13
N VAL A 17 7.45 -3.25 -3.71
CA VAL A 17 7.30 -3.17 -5.17
C VAL A 17 8.60 -2.72 -5.82
N GLY A 18 9.33 -1.80 -5.18
CA GLY A 18 10.66 -1.41 -5.60
C GLY A 18 11.67 -2.56 -5.59
N ALA A 19 11.60 -3.45 -4.58
CA ALA A 19 12.47 -4.62 -4.48
C ALA A 19 12.24 -5.66 -5.58
N LEU A 20 11.01 -5.78 -6.10
CA LEU A 20 10.69 -6.66 -7.23
C LEU A 20 11.08 -6.10 -8.61
N LYS A 21 11.53 -4.84 -8.68
CA LYS A 21 11.81 -4.19 -9.96
C LYS A 21 12.91 -4.94 -10.72
N GLY A 22 12.57 -5.44 -11.91
CA GLY A 22 13.48 -6.21 -12.76
C GLY A 22 13.48 -7.72 -12.51
N ILE A 23 12.75 -8.18 -11.49
CA ILE A 23 12.49 -9.61 -11.24
C ILE A 23 11.19 -10.01 -11.93
N VAL A 24 10.14 -9.18 -11.75
CA VAL A 24 8.83 -9.39 -12.38
C VAL A 24 8.60 -8.42 -13.54
N PRO A 25 7.82 -8.80 -14.57
CA PRO A 25 7.37 -7.87 -15.59
C PRO A 25 6.63 -6.68 -14.97
N PRO A 26 6.82 -5.45 -15.49
CA PRO A 26 6.08 -4.29 -14.99
C PRO A 26 4.58 -4.49 -15.21
N SER A 27 3.79 -4.26 -14.16
CA SER A 27 2.33 -4.25 -14.23
C SER A 27 1.80 -2.85 -14.55
N ALA A 28 0.62 -2.80 -15.16
CA ALA A 28 -0.08 -1.54 -15.35
C ALA A 28 -0.40 -0.92 -13.98
N LEU A 29 -0.26 0.40 -13.88
CA LEU A 29 -0.72 1.12 -12.69
C LEU A 29 -2.23 0.91 -12.55
N PRO A 30 -2.72 0.52 -11.37
CA PRO A 30 -4.15 0.42 -11.13
C PRO A 30 -4.79 1.81 -11.27
N ASP A 31 -6.06 1.83 -11.64
CA ASP A 31 -6.88 3.04 -11.62
C ASP A 31 -6.81 3.66 -10.20
N PRO A 32 -6.42 4.95 -10.06
CA PRO A 32 -6.31 5.62 -8.78
C PRO A 32 -7.61 5.61 -7.94
N GLU A 33 -8.76 5.51 -8.60
CA GLU A 33 -10.07 5.48 -7.93
C GLU A 33 -10.66 4.06 -7.78
N ALA A 34 -9.97 3.02 -8.28
CA ALA A 34 -10.43 1.65 -8.15
C ALA A 34 -10.52 1.20 -6.68
N PRO A 35 -11.44 0.27 -6.35
CA PRO A 35 -11.53 -0.30 -5.01
C PRO A 35 -10.19 -0.86 -4.53
N GLY A 36 -9.77 -0.45 -3.34
CA GLY A 36 -8.51 -0.87 -2.75
C GLY A 36 -8.07 -0.01 -1.56
N PRO A 37 -6.97 -0.38 -0.89
CA PRO A 37 -6.48 0.30 0.31
C PRO A 37 -6.13 1.78 0.07
N PHE A 38 -5.82 2.14 -1.18
CA PHE A 38 -5.43 3.49 -1.59
C PHE A 38 -6.55 4.28 -2.28
N SER A 39 -7.78 3.74 -2.35
CA SER A 39 -8.90 4.39 -3.05
C SER A 39 -9.25 5.79 -2.52
N PHE A 40 -8.96 6.08 -1.25
CA PHE A 40 -9.11 7.41 -0.64
C PHE A 40 -7.79 8.18 -0.48
N GLY A 41 -6.73 7.75 -1.17
CA GLY A 41 -5.41 8.37 -1.08
C GLY A 41 -5.31 9.75 -1.73
N ASP A 42 -6.20 10.08 -2.67
CA ASP A 42 -6.35 11.43 -3.20
C ASP A 42 -7.31 12.26 -2.33
N ARG A 43 -6.77 13.31 -1.71
CA ARG A 43 -7.54 14.25 -0.88
C ARG A 43 -8.64 14.96 -1.66
N GLU A 44 -8.42 15.26 -2.93
CA GLU A 44 -9.40 15.98 -3.75
C GLU A 44 -10.60 15.09 -4.04
N ARG A 45 -10.36 13.80 -4.35
CA ARG A 45 -11.43 12.80 -4.47
C ARG A 45 -12.26 12.69 -3.20
N VAL A 46 -11.63 12.57 -2.03
CA VAL A 46 -12.33 12.48 -0.75
C VAL A 46 -13.17 13.73 -0.50
N ALA A 47 -12.62 14.92 -0.76
CA ALA A 47 -13.35 16.17 -0.65
C ALA A 47 -14.58 16.20 -1.58
N ARG A 48 -14.43 15.80 -2.86
CA ARG A 48 -15.56 15.71 -3.81
C ARG A 48 -16.67 14.79 -3.31
N ILE A 49 -16.33 13.61 -2.80
CA ILE A 49 -17.29 12.63 -2.28
C ILE A 49 -18.06 13.22 -1.09
N LEU A 50 -17.34 13.80 -0.12
CA LEU A 50 -17.95 14.37 1.08
C LEU A 50 -18.83 15.58 0.74
N THR A 51 -18.37 16.47 -0.14
CA THR A 51 -19.19 17.59 -0.61
C THR A 51 -20.45 17.12 -1.33
N ALA A 52 -20.35 16.13 -2.21
CA ALA A 52 -21.51 15.56 -2.90
C ALA A 52 -22.52 14.90 -1.93
N ALA A 53 -22.04 14.38 -0.80
CA ALA A 53 -22.88 13.86 0.28
C ALA A 53 -23.46 14.95 1.21
N GLY A 54 -23.19 16.23 0.95
CA GLY A 54 -23.74 17.36 1.71
C GLY A 54 -22.93 17.77 2.94
N PHE A 55 -21.72 17.22 3.13
CA PHE A 55 -20.83 17.68 4.19
C PHE A 55 -20.29 19.08 3.87
N THR A 56 -20.17 19.89 4.91
CA THR A 56 -19.58 21.24 4.86
C THR A 56 -18.39 21.31 5.82
N GLU A 57 -17.56 22.35 5.71
CA GLU A 57 -16.38 22.56 6.58
C GLU A 57 -15.40 21.37 6.60
N ILE A 58 -15.19 20.73 5.44
CA ILE A 58 -14.34 19.54 5.30
C ILE A 58 -12.87 19.90 5.56
N ALA A 59 -12.27 19.31 6.58
CA ALA A 59 -10.85 19.40 6.88
C ALA A 59 -10.17 18.04 6.66
N ILE A 60 -9.12 18.02 5.82
CA ILE A 60 -8.30 16.84 5.54
C ILE A 60 -6.85 17.21 5.83
N SER A 61 -6.23 16.53 6.79
CA SER A 61 -4.84 16.72 7.21
C SER A 61 -4.04 15.42 7.08
N PRO A 62 -2.74 15.48 6.73
CA PRO A 62 -1.87 14.32 6.79
C PRO A 62 -1.72 13.83 8.23
N PHE A 63 -1.60 12.52 8.40
CA PHE A 63 -1.31 11.85 9.65
C PHE A 63 -0.19 10.85 9.42
N ASP A 64 0.98 11.12 10.02
CA ASP A 64 2.17 10.30 9.90
C ASP A 64 2.35 9.43 11.14
N ALA A 65 2.42 8.11 10.92
CA ALA A 65 2.62 7.13 11.96
C ALA A 65 3.59 6.05 11.49
N ALA A 66 4.43 5.56 12.41
CA ALA A 66 5.28 4.42 12.13
C ALA A 66 4.42 3.16 12.02
N VAL A 67 4.60 2.43 10.92
CA VAL A 67 3.96 1.13 10.69
C VAL A 67 5.10 0.12 10.51
N PRO A 68 5.32 -0.77 11.50
CA PRO A 68 6.41 -1.74 11.43
C PRO A 68 6.14 -2.74 10.31
N PHE A 69 7.19 -3.07 9.55
CA PHE A 69 7.11 -4.05 8.46
C PHE A 69 6.93 -5.50 8.93
N GLY A 70 7.51 -5.80 10.08
CA GLY A 70 7.47 -7.09 10.76
C GLY A 70 7.97 -6.94 12.19
N GLU A 71 7.77 -7.97 12.98
CA GLU A 71 8.04 -7.98 14.41
C GLU A 71 8.98 -9.13 14.80
N GLY A 72 9.78 -8.94 15.85
CA GLY A 72 10.69 -9.99 16.34
C GLY A 72 11.58 -9.54 17.49
N GLU A 73 12.00 -10.51 18.32
CA GLU A 73 12.93 -10.26 19.45
C GLU A 73 14.34 -9.91 18.97
N THR A 74 14.69 -10.31 17.74
CA THR A 74 15.95 -9.97 17.07
C THR A 74 15.67 -9.26 15.76
N ARG A 75 16.69 -8.57 15.26
CA ARG A 75 16.63 -7.91 13.95
C ARG A 75 16.34 -8.90 12.82
N ASP A 76 16.99 -10.06 12.84
CA ASP A 76 16.82 -11.07 11.79
C ASP A 76 15.41 -11.66 11.82
N ALA A 77 14.87 -11.95 13.00
CA ALA A 77 13.48 -12.41 13.15
C ALA A 77 12.46 -11.38 12.62
N ALA A 78 12.66 -10.09 12.92
CA ALA A 78 11.78 -9.03 12.42
C ALA A 78 11.87 -8.85 10.89
N ILE A 79 13.06 -9.09 10.30
CA ILE A 79 13.23 -9.08 8.84
C ILE A 79 12.52 -10.28 8.21
N ASP A 80 12.68 -11.48 8.77
CA ASP A 80 12.02 -12.69 8.28
C ASP A 80 10.50 -12.54 8.32
N ASP A 81 9.96 -12.00 9.42
CA ASP A 81 8.54 -11.70 9.56
C ASP A 81 8.07 -10.66 8.53
N ALA A 82 8.85 -9.59 8.34
CA ALA A 82 8.54 -8.55 7.34
C ALA A 82 8.46 -9.09 5.91
N VAL A 83 9.40 -9.97 5.54
CA VAL A 83 9.41 -10.62 4.23
C VAL A 83 8.16 -11.49 4.08
N LYS A 84 7.87 -12.32 5.08
CA LYS A 84 6.68 -13.18 5.08
C LYS A 84 5.39 -12.36 4.94
N MET A 85 5.21 -11.33 5.76
CA MET A 85 4.03 -10.45 5.72
C MET A 85 3.84 -9.84 4.33
N THR A 86 4.93 -9.39 3.72
CA THR A 86 4.93 -8.75 2.41
C THR A 86 4.49 -9.69 1.29
N LEU A 87 4.84 -10.98 1.38
CA LEU A 87 4.50 -12.02 0.41
C LEU A 87 3.06 -12.53 0.57
N GLU A 88 2.59 -12.73 1.82
CA GLU A 88 1.29 -13.38 2.09
C GLU A 88 0.11 -12.40 2.09
N VAL A 89 0.27 -11.25 2.73
CA VAL A 89 -0.82 -10.28 3.00
C VAL A 89 -0.53 -8.92 2.36
N GLY A 90 0.74 -8.68 2.07
CA GLY A 90 1.25 -7.42 1.55
C GLY A 90 1.00 -7.22 0.05
N PRO A 91 1.53 -6.11 -0.48
CA PRO A 91 1.30 -5.69 -1.86
C PRO A 91 1.85 -6.67 -2.92
N LEU A 92 2.72 -7.60 -2.52
CA LEU A 92 3.33 -8.54 -3.45
C LEU A 92 2.49 -9.79 -3.68
N SER A 93 1.59 -10.14 -2.77
CA SER A 93 0.71 -11.32 -2.90
C SER A 93 0.03 -11.39 -4.27
N ARG A 94 -0.53 -10.27 -4.74
CA ARG A 94 -1.18 -10.17 -6.06
C ARG A 94 -0.19 -10.15 -7.22
N VAL A 95 0.98 -9.54 -7.04
CA VAL A 95 2.01 -9.46 -8.09
C VAL A 95 2.62 -10.83 -8.36
N LEU A 96 2.78 -11.65 -7.32
CA LEU A 96 3.37 -12.98 -7.37
C LEU A 96 2.37 -14.09 -7.68
N ALA A 97 1.07 -13.88 -7.44
CA ALA A 97 0.03 -14.89 -7.66
C ALA A 97 0.01 -15.46 -9.10
N ASP A 98 0.31 -14.61 -10.10
CA ASP A 98 0.30 -14.99 -11.51
C ASP A 98 1.71 -15.30 -12.07
N GLN A 99 2.74 -15.38 -11.21
CA GLN A 99 4.12 -15.69 -11.61
C GLN A 99 4.40 -17.21 -11.55
N PRO A 100 5.34 -17.72 -12.36
CA PRO A 100 5.75 -19.11 -12.27
C PRO A 100 6.49 -19.43 -10.97
N ASP A 101 6.53 -20.72 -10.59
CA ASP A 101 7.06 -21.19 -9.31
C ASP A 101 8.56 -20.89 -9.08
N ASP A 102 9.32 -20.54 -10.12
CA ASP A 102 10.71 -20.10 -10.00
C ASP A 102 10.84 -18.64 -9.55
N ILE A 103 9.75 -17.87 -9.59
CA ILE A 103 9.66 -16.47 -9.14
C ILE A 103 8.86 -16.33 -7.83
N ARG A 104 7.94 -17.26 -7.55
CA ARG A 104 7.08 -17.27 -6.36
C ARG A 104 7.79 -17.74 -5.10
#